data_AF-A0A955FCJ9-F1
#
_entry.id   AF-A0A955FCJ9-F1
#
_cell.length_a   1.000
_cell.length_b   1.000
_cell.length_c   1.000
_cell.angle_alpha   90.00
_cell.angle_beta   90.00
_cell.angle_gamma   90.00
#
_symmetry.space_group_name_H-M   'P 1'
#
loop_
_entity.id
_entity.type
_entity.pdbx_description
1 polymer ?
#
loop_
_entity_poly.entity_id
_entity_poly.type
_entity_poly.pdbx_seq_one_letter_code
_entity_poly.pdbx_strand_id
1 'polypeptide(L)'
;FVNHVFPSGGAAGISYFNIRLKNADLTASKATLVHIMKLVLMFVSYEILLIAGMFSLAAMGRVNNLTILVGATISTLLLVGTGLFAYIVGSRARINSFFLSVTKGLNKIIQVVRPRHPETINLDKARDVFEDFHHNYKLLRSSLPKLKAAFWYSLLAIFTEILSVYVVFIAFGHIINVGAVILAYGVANFAGLVSVLPGGVGVYEFLMAAVMATAGVPAALSVPVIVMYRVINTIIQIPPGYYLYQKHLASRRG
;
A
#
# COMPACT_ATOMS: atom_id res chain seq x y z
N PHE A 1 -1.90 -10.73 -7.42
CA PHE A 1 -3.01 -11.62 -7.83
C PHE A 1 -4.26 -11.48 -6.97
N VAL A 2 -4.40 -12.09 -5.78
CA VAL A 2 -5.69 -12.10 -5.03
C VAL A 2 -6.20 -10.69 -4.69
N ASN A 3 -5.31 -9.78 -4.27
CA ASN A 3 -5.66 -8.37 -4.02
C ASN A 3 -5.98 -7.57 -5.29
N HIS A 4 -5.55 -8.04 -6.47
CA HIS A 4 -5.94 -7.44 -7.75
C HIS A 4 -7.33 -7.91 -8.19
N VAL A 5 -7.70 -9.15 -7.86
CA VAL A 5 -8.98 -9.75 -8.26
C VAL A 5 -10.11 -9.40 -7.28
N PHE A 6 -9.83 -9.29 -5.98
CA PHE A 6 -10.84 -9.01 -4.96
C PHE A 6 -10.66 -7.63 -4.28
N PRO A 7 -11.60 -6.69 -4.47
CA PRO A 7 -11.62 -5.39 -3.80
C PRO A 7 -11.83 -5.61 -2.31
N SER A 8 -10.82 -5.35 -1.50
CA SER A 8 -10.96 -5.56 -0.06
C SER A 8 -9.98 -4.72 0.75
N GLY A 9 -9.35 -3.71 0.14
CA GLY A 9 -8.30 -2.92 0.80
C GLY A 9 -7.14 -3.78 1.32
N GLY A 10 -6.85 -4.91 0.67
CA GLY A 10 -5.84 -5.88 1.12
C GLY A 10 -6.35 -7.04 1.98
N ALA A 11 -7.60 -7.00 2.47
CA ALA A 11 -8.15 -8.02 3.37
C ALA A 11 -8.34 -9.39 2.71
N ALA A 12 -8.62 -9.47 1.40
CA ALA A 12 -8.72 -10.73 0.65
C ALA A 12 -7.36 -11.41 0.51
N GLY A 13 -6.29 -10.65 0.30
CA GLY A 13 -4.92 -11.15 0.27
C GLY A 13 -4.48 -11.64 1.64
N ILE A 14 -4.79 -10.91 2.72
CA ILE A 14 -4.53 -11.34 4.10
C ILE A 14 -5.32 -12.61 4.42
N SER A 15 -6.60 -12.67 4.05
CA SER A 15 -7.46 -13.84 4.30
C SER A 15 -6.99 -15.07 3.52
N TYR A 16 -6.65 -14.92 2.24
CA TYR A 16 -6.08 -15.99 1.44
C TYR A 16 -4.74 -16.49 2.00
N PHE A 17 -3.87 -15.55 2.40
CA PHE A 17 -2.56 -15.87 2.99
C PHE A 17 -2.72 -16.59 4.33
N ASN A 18 -3.66 -16.14 5.19
CA ASN A 18 -4.00 -16.79 6.46
C ASN A 18 -4.57 -18.20 6.26
N ILE A 19 -5.53 -18.37 5.36
CA ILE A 19 -6.12 -19.69 5.04
C ILE A 19 -5.05 -20.64 4.50
N ARG A 20 -4.12 -20.12 3.68
CA ARG A 20 -3.08 -20.95 3.06
C ARG A 20 -1.96 -21.33 4.02
N LEU A 21 -1.61 -20.45 4.95
CA LEU A 21 -0.58 -20.71 5.97
C LEU A 21 -1.10 -21.44 7.21
N LYS A 22 -2.42 -21.60 7.36
CA LYS A 22 -3.01 -22.44 8.41
C LYS A 22 -2.49 -23.89 8.38
N ASN A 23 -2.07 -24.37 7.20
CA ASN A 23 -1.47 -25.70 7.03
C ASN A 23 0.02 -25.78 7.41
N ALA A 24 0.68 -24.66 7.71
CA ALA A 24 2.13 -24.57 7.95
C ALA A 24 2.48 -24.27 9.43
N ASP A 25 1.58 -24.57 10.36
CA ASP A 25 1.77 -24.37 11.82
C ASP A 25 2.02 -22.90 12.25
N LEU A 26 1.65 -21.96 11.38
CA LEU A 26 1.79 -20.53 11.62
C LEU A 26 0.49 -19.96 12.20
N THR A 27 0.56 -19.44 13.44
CA THR A 27 -0.55 -18.73 14.10
C THR A 27 -1.01 -17.54 13.24
N ALA A 28 -2.33 -17.31 13.13
CA ALA A 28 -2.90 -16.18 12.37
C ALA A 28 -2.28 -14.83 12.76
N SER A 29 -1.92 -14.68 14.03
CA SER A 29 -1.26 -13.51 14.61
C SER A 29 0.13 -13.25 14.03
N LYS A 30 0.91 -14.30 13.68
CA LYS A 30 2.21 -14.18 13.00
C LYS A 30 2.06 -13.71 11.56
N ALA A 31 1.09 -14.24 10.82
CA ALA A 31 0.84 -13.85 9.43
C ALA A 31 0.37 -12.39 9.31
N THR A 32 -0.53 -11.95 10.19
CA THR A 32 -0.96 -10.55 10.30
C THR A 32 0.22 -9.62 10.61
N LEU A 33 1.11 -10.04 11.51
CA LEU A 33 2.31 -9.26 11.84
C LEU A 33 3.30 -9.15 10.68
N VAL A 34 3.53 -10.24 9.93
CA VAL A 34 4.36 -10.21 8.70
C VAL A 34 3.77 -9.24 7.68
N HIS A 35 2.43 -9.23 7.54
CA HIS A 35 1.77 -8.31 6.64
C HIS A 35 1.92 -6.84 7.08
N ILE A 36 1.75 -6.56 8.36
CA ILE A 36 1.96 -5.22 8.92
C ILE A 36 3.42 -4.78 8.74
N MET A 37 4.38 -5.67 8.96
CA MET A 37 5.80 -5.37 8.74
C MET A 37 6.09 -5.08 7.27
N LYS A 38 5.54 -5.88 6.35
CA LYS A 38 5.64 -5.62 4.91
C LYS A 38 5.09 -4.23 4.57
N LEU A 39 3.94 -3.86 5.14
CA LEU A 39 3.30 -2.58 4.91
C LEU A 39 4.17 -1.42 5.43
N VAL A 40 4.75 -1.54 6.62
CA VAL A 40 5.71 -0.55 7.16
C VAL A 40 6.93 -0.41 6.28
N LEU A 41 7.55 -1.53 5.89
CA LEU A 41 8.73 -1.51 5.02
C LEU A 41 8.41 -0.88 3.67
N MET A 42 7.25 -1.17 3.10
CA MET A 42 6.78 -0.55 1.87
C MET A 42 6.63 0.96 2.03
N PHE A 43 6.01 1.44 3.13
CA PHE A 43 5.89 2.88 3.39
C PHE A 43 7.24 3.58 3.54
N VAL A 44 8.16 3.01 4.33
CA VAL A 44 9.51 3.58 4.52
C VAL A 44 10.31 3.58 3.22
N SER A 45 10.27 2.50 2.45
CA SER A 45 10.90 2.45 1.12
C SER A 45 10.30 3.48 0.18
N TYR A 46 8.99 3.69 0.25
CA TYR A 46 8.28 4.69 -0.54
C TYR A 46 8.68 6.12 -0.16
N GLU A 47 8.80 6.44 1.14
CA GLU A 47 9.26 7.75 1.62
C GLU A 47 10.64 8.12 1.08
N ILE A 48 11.58 7.17 1.07
CA ILE A 48 12.94 7.42 0.55
C ILE A 48 12.89 7.79 -0.93
N LEU A 49 12.12 7.05 -1.73
CA LEU A 49 11.96 7.36 -3.15
C LEU A 49 11.24 8.69 -3.34
N LEU A 50 10.23 8.99 -2.52
CA LEU A 50 9.49 10.25 -2.60
C LEU A 50 10.38 11.47 -2.29
N ILE A 51 11.22 11.38 -1.26
CA ILE A 51 12.23 12.41 -0.94
C ILE A 51 13.21 12.58 -2.11
N ALA A 52 13.71 11.47 -2.67
CA ALA A 52 14.58 11.50 -3.85
C ALA A 52 13.87 12.10 -5.08
N GLY A 53 12.58 11.80 -5.26
CA GLY A 53 11.74 12.37 -6.32
C GLY A 53 11.51 13.86 -6.15
N MET A 54 11.25 14.32 -4.93
CA MET A 54 11.15 15.75 -4.62
C MET A 54 12.47 16.48 -4.86
N PHE A 55 13.61 15.86 -4.51
CA PHE A 55 14.92 16.41 -4.81
C PHE A 55 15.16 16.51 -6.33
N SER A 56 14.81 15.47 -7.09
CA SER A 56 14.89 15.46 -8.55
C SER A 56 13.98 16.52 -9.20
N LEU A 57 12.79 16.73 -8.65
CA LEU A 57 11.87 17.80 -9.06
C LEU A 57 12.51 19.18 -8.81
N ALA A 58 13.01 19.42 -7.61
CA ALA A 58 13.66 20.68 -7.25
C ALA A 58 14.90 20.96 -8.12
N ALA A 59 15.72 19.95 -8.41
CA ALA A 59 16.95 20.08 -9.19
C ALA A 59 16.71 20.43 -10.67
N MET A 60 15.60 19.99 -11.27
CA MET A 60 15.30 20.28 -12.69
C MET A 60 14.68 21.67 -12.93
N GLY A 61 14.43 22.46 -11.88
CA GLY A 61 14.19 23.92 -11.98
C GLY A 61 12.93 24.37 -12.72
N ARG A 62 12.04 23.46 -13.14
CA ARG A 62 10.81 23.77 -13.90
C ARG A 62 9.55 23.17 -13.29
N VAL A 63 9.40 23.28 -11.97
CA VAL A 63 8.29 22.67 -11.26
C VAL A 63 7.28 23.72 -10.85
N ASN A 64 6.01 23.50 -11.22
CA ASN A 64 4.90 24.35 -10.81
C ASN A 64 4.73 24.33 -9.28
N ASN A 65 4.36 25.47 -8.69
CA ASN A 65 4.08 25.62 -7.26
C ASN A 65 3.06 24.58 -6.76
N LEU A 66 2.06 24.24 -7.58
CA LEU A 66 1.08 23.21 -7.26
C LEU A 66 1.71 21.83 -7.09
N THR A 67 2.68 21.46 -7.93
CA THR A 67 3.36 20.16 -7.82
C THR A 67 4.23 20.09 -6.58
N ILE A 68 4.91 21.18 -6.24
CA ILE A 68 5.68 21.28 -5.00
C ILE A 68 4.74 21.17 -3.80
N LEU A 69 3.60 21.86 -3.82
CA LEU A 69 2.60 21.81 -2.75
C LEU A 69 2.03 20.40 -2.56
N VAL A 70 1.59 19.73 -3.64
CA VAL A 70 1.06 18.37 -3.58
C VAL A 70 2.13 17.39 -3.09
N GLY A 71 3.34 17.49 -3.64
CA GLY A 71 4.49 16.67 -3.22
C GLY A 71 4.84 16.85 -1.76
N ALA A 72 4.97 18.09 -1.30
CA ALA A 72 5.27 18.41 0.10
C ALA A 72 4.16 17.91 1.02
N THR A 73 2.89 18.15 0.68
CA THR A 73 1.74 17.71 1.50
C THR A 73 1.75 16.19 1.68
N ILE A 74 1.94 15.44 0.59
CA ILE A 74 1.93 13.98 0.62
C ILE A 74 3.16 13.43 1.34
N SER A 75 4.34 14.00 1.09
CA SER A 75 5.57 13.65 1.82
C SER A 75 5.42 13.87 3.32
N THR A 76 4.88 15.03 3.74
CA THR A 76 4.63 15.33 5.14
C THR A 76 3.60 14.38 5.73
N LEU A 77 2.48 14.12 5.03
CA LEU A 77 1.46 13.18 5.50
C LEU A 77 2.02 11.77 5.70
N LEU A 78 2.85 11.29 4.77
CA LEU A 78 3.49 9.98 4.87
C LEU A 78 4.47 9.94 6.02
N LEU A 79 5.39 10.90 6.12
CA LEU A 79 6.38 10.98 7.21
C LEU A 79 5.71 11.04 8.58
N VAL A 80 4.68 11.87 8.74
CA VAL A 80 3.91 11.97 9.98
C VAL A 80 3.15 10.67 10.25
N GLY A 81 2.54 10.06 9.23
CA GLY A 81 1.83 8.80 9.35
C GLY A 81 2.73 7.64 9.78
N THR A 82 3.89 7.49 9.16
CA THR A 82 4.89 6.48 9.51
C THR A 82 5.46 6.72 10.89
N GLY A 83 5.76 7.98 11.25
CA GLY A 83 6.23 8.36 12.58
C GLY A 83 5.18 8.07 13.67
N LEU A 84 3.92 8.42 13.43
CA LEU A 84 2.80 8.11 14.32
C LEU A 84 2.61 6.60 14.47
N PHE A 85 2.71 5.85 13.38
CA PHE A 85 2.61 4.39 13.40
C PHE A 85 3.74 3.77 14.24
N ALA A 86 4.99 4.17 14.01
CA ALA A 86 6.13 3.72 14.80
C ALA A 86 5.98 4.10 16.28
N TYR A 87 5.49 5.30 16.57
CA TYR A 87 5.18 5.77 17.92
C TYR A 87 4.11 4.89 18.58
N ILE A 88 2.97 4.65 17.92
CA ILE A 88 1.88 3.81 18.45
C ILE A 88 2.40 2.41 18.75
N VAL A 89 3.09 1.78 17.78
CA VAL A 89 3.61 0.40 17.91
C VAL A 89 4.65 0.27 19.03
N GLY A 90 5.33 1.35 19.40
CA GLY A 90 6.35 1.35 20.45
C GLY A 90 5.84 1.06 21.88
N SER A 91 4.53 1.06 22.18
CA SER A 91 4.03 0.74 23.53
C SER A 91 2.71 -0.03 23.50
N ARG A 92 2.57 -1.04 24.37
CA ARG A 92 1.30 -1.76 24.60
C ARG A 92 0.15 -0.80 24.90
N ALA A 93 0.39 0.18 25.76
CA ALA A 93 -0.64 1.13 26.20
C ALA A 93 -1.14 2.01 25.04
N ARG A 94 -0.21 2.45 24.17
CA ARG A 94 -0.53 3.28 23.00
C ARG A 94 -1.28 2.51 21.92
N ILE A 95 -0.85 1.29 21.63
CA ILE A 95 -1.57 0.37 20.75
C ILE A 95 -3.01 0.18 21.26
N ASN A 96 -3.17 -0.18 22.53
CA ASN A 96 -4.48 -0.43 23.12
C ASN A 96 -5.40 0.81 23.03
N SER A 97 -4.88 1.99 23.39
CA SER A 97 -5.65 3.24 23.30
C SER A 97 -6.04 3.59 21.87
N PHE A 98 -5.11 3.43 20.91
CA PHE A 98 -5.37 3.67 19.49
C PHE A 98 -6.47 2.75 18.97
N PHE A 99 -6.36 1.45 19.23
CA PHE A 99 -7.34 0.50 18.75
C PHE A 99 -8.72 0.65 19.40
N LEU A 100 -8.78 0.97 20.69
CA LEU A 100 -10.04 1.31 21.35
C LEU A 100 -10.66 2.58 20.75
N SER A 101 -9.85 3.58 20.42
CA SER A 101 -10.31 4.82 19.78
C SER A 101 -10.84 4.56 18.38
N VAL A 102 -10.13 3.76 17.57
CA VAL A 102 -10.57 3.33 16.24
C VAL A 102 -11.86 2.52 16.34
N THR A 103 -11.95 1.55 17.26
CA THR A 103 -13.14 0.71 17.44
C THR A 103 -14.35 1.55 17.86
N LYS A 104 -14.17 2.51 18.76
CA LYS A 104 -15.23 3.48 19.14
C LYS A 104 -15.65 4.36 17.97
N GLY A 105 -14.69 4.87 17.20
CA GLY A 105 -14.97 5.68 16.01
C GLY A 105 -15.75 4.90 14.95
N LEU A 106 -15.33 3.68 14.65
CA LEU A 106 -16.02 2.78 13.74
C LEU A 106 -17.42 2.43 14.26
N ASN A 107 -17.58 2.08 15.53
CA ASN A 107 -18.90 1.85 16.12
C ASN A 107 -19.81 3.08 16.00
N LYS A 108 -19.27 4.30 16.17
CA LYS A 108 -20.03 5.55 15.96
C LYS A 108 -20.46 5.73 14.51
N ILE A 109 -19.59 5.46 13.54
CA ILE A 109 -19.92 5.52 12.10
C ILE A 109 -20.96 4.45 11.75
N ILE A 110 -20.80 3.23 12.27
CA ILE A 110 -21.74 2.13 12.07
C ILE A 110 -23.10 2.46 12.70
N GLN A 111 -23.15 3.16 13.82
CA GLN A 111 -24.41 3.63 14.42
C GLN A 111 -25.13 4.66 13.55
N VAL A 112 -24.40 5.50 12.79
CA VAL A 112 -25.01 6.42 11.82
C VAL A 112 -25.69 5.65 10.68
N VAL A 113 -25.09 4.56 10.21
CA VAL A 113 -25.62 3.75 9.09
C VAL A 113 -26.61 2.66 9.56
N ARG A 114 -26.45 2.16 10.78
CA ARG A 114 -27.22 1.06 11.37
C ARG A 114 -27.53 1.33 12.85
N PRO A 115 -28.54 2.16 13.16
CA PRO A 115 -28.82 2.65 14.53
C PRO A 115 -29.17 1.55 15.54
N ARG A 116 -29.65 0.38 15.08
CA ARG A 116 -30.15 -0.71 15.95
C ARG A 116 -29.07 -1.69 16.45
N HIS A 117 -27.80 -1.52 16.09
CA HIS A 117 -26.71 -2.43 16.49
C HIS A 117 -25.49 -1.67 17.04
N PRO A 118 -25.58 -1.11 18.27
CA PRO A 118 -24.60 -0.18 18.80
C PRO A 118 -23.22 -0.79 19.11
N GLU A 119 -23.12 -2.10 19.35
CA GLU A 119 -21.87 -2.82 19.65
C GLU A 119 -21.57 -3.91 18.61
N THR A 120 -21.46 -3.52 17.34
CA THR A 120 -21.16 -4.49 16.27
C THR A 120 -19.75 -5.07 16.39
N ILE A 121 -18.78 -4.33 16.95
CA ILE A 121 -17.42 -4.80 17.23
C ILE A 121 -17.21 -4.86 18.75
N ASN A 122 -17.03 -6.07 19.29
CA ASN A 122 -16.79 -6.31 20.72
C ASN A 122 -15.36 -5.89 21.11
N LEU A 123 -15.25 -5.05 22.14
CA LEU A 123 -14.00 -4.45 22.60
C LEU A 123 -13.04 -5.46 23.25
N ASP A 124 -13.57 -6.54 23.85
CA ASP A 124 -12.76 -7.60 24.48
C ASP A 124 -12.12 -8.50 23.42
N LYS A 125 -12.87 -8.87 22.38
CA LYS A 125 -12.30 -9.59 21.22
C LYS A 125 -11.24 -8.77 20.50
N ALA A 126 -11.44 -7.45 20.43
CA ALA A 126 -10.42 -6.55 19.89
C ALA A 126 -9.15 -6.62 20.76
N ARG A 127 -9.31 -6.59 22.08
CA ARG A 127 -8.22 -6.68 23.07
C ARG A 127 -7.41 -7.97 22.96
N ASP A 128 -8.04 -9.11 22.76
CA ASP A 128 -7.37 -10.40 22.56
C ASP A 128 -6.49 -10.40 21.30
N VAL A 129 -6.99 -9.85 20.19
CA VAL A 129 -6.21 -9.67 18.95
C VAL A 129 -4.99 -8.75 19.18
N PHE A 130 -5.07 -7.79 20.10
CA PHE A 130 -3.97 -6.89 20.43
C PHE A 130 -2.89 -7.51 21.28
N GLU A 131 -3.26 -8.32 22.27
CA GLU A 131 -2.28 -9.03 23.10
C GLU A 131 -1.44 -9.99 22.25
N ASP A 132 -2.10 -10.69 21.32
CA ASP A 132 -1.47 -11.53 20.32
C ASP A 132 -0.55 -10.74 19.38
N PHE A 133 -0.99 -9.57 18.89
CA PHE A 133 -0.17 -8.72 18.01
C PHE A 133 1.11 -8.25 18.71
N HIS A 134 1.00 -7.77 19.95
CA HIS A 134 2.15 -7.24 20.68
C HIS A 134 3.13 -8.32 21.12
N HIS A 135 2.64 -9.50 21.53
CA HIS A 135 3.51 -10.63 21.88
C HIS A 135 4.38 -11.03 20.67
N ASN A 136 3.77 -11.09 19.47
CA ASN A 136 4.48 -11.43 18.24
C ASN A 136 5.42 -10.30 17.76
N TYR A 137 5.11 -9.02 17.98
CA TYR A 137 5.99 -7.90 17.58
C TYR A 137 7.38 -8.00 18.24
N LYS A 138 7.45 -8.42 19.51
CA LYS A 138 8.74 -8.64 20.20
C LYS A 138 9.58 -9.73 19.53
N LEU A 139 8.95 -10.77 18.98
CA LEU A 139 9.64 -11.84 18.24
C LEU A 139 10.16 -11.39 16.87
N LEU A 140 9.57 -10.36 16.25
CA LEU A 140 10.05 -9.82 14.98
C LEU A 140 11.20 -8.83 15.16
N ARG A 141 11.17 -8.02 16.23
CA ARG A 141 12.25 -7.05 16.52
C ARG A 141 13.60 -7.74 16.75
N SER A 142 13.63 -9.00 17.18
CA SER A 142 14.86 -9.78 17.35
C SER A 142 15.46 -10.29 16.03
N SER A 143 14.76 -10.16 14.89
CA SER A 143 15.23 -10.59 13.56
C SER A 143 15.69 -9.44 12.66
N LEU A 144 16.42 -8.46 13.21
CA LEU A 144 16.93 -7.27 12.49
C LEU A 144 17.65 -7.57 11.15
N PRO A 145 18.47 -8.62 11.00
CA PRO A 145 19.13 -8.92 9.73
C PRO A 145 18.14 -9.27 8.61
N LYS A 146 17.06 -9.99 8.94
CA LYS A 146 16.01 -10.37 7.97
C LYS A 146 15.17 -9.15 7.56
N LEU A 147 14.98 -8.18 8.47
CA LEU A 147 14.31 -6.92 8.18
C LEU A 147 15.11 -6.05 7.21
N LYS A 148 16.45 -6.02 7.33
CA LYS A 148 17.31 -5.28 6.37
C LYS A 148 17.19 -5.83 4.95
N ALA A 149 17.22 -7.15 4.79
CA ALA A 149 17.01 -7.77 3.48
C ALA A 149 15.60 -7.45 2.92
N ALA A 150 14.56 -7.63 3.74
CA ALA A 150 13.18 -7.32 3.35
C ALA A 150 12.99 -5.83 2.96
N PHE A 151 13.67 -4.92 3.64
CA PHE A 151 13.70 -3.51 3.29
C PHE A 151 14.29 -3.27 1.89
N TRP A 152 15.46 -3.83 1.59
CA TRP A 152 16.07 -3.68 0.27
C TRP A 152 15.23 -4.31 -0.85
N TYR A 153 14.61 -5.46 -0.60
CA TYR A 153 13.65 -6.04 -1.55
C TYR A 153 12.42 -5.15 -1.76
N SER A 154 11.91 -4.52 -0.71
CA SER A 154 10.76 -3.60 -0.81
C SER A 154 11.14 -2.34 -1.59
N LEU A 155 12.32 -1.78 -1.33
CA LEU A 155 12.84 -0.62 -2.05
C LEU A 155 13.04 -0.93 -3.53
N LEU A 156 13.65 -2.07 -3.85
CA LEU A 156 13.89 -2.50 -5.22
C LEU A 156 12.57 -2.79 -5.95
N ALA A 157 11.59 -3.40 -5.28
CA ALA A 157 10.27 -3.63 -5.84
C ALA A 157 9.59 -2.30 -6.23
N ILE A 158 9.52 -1.33 -5.32
CA ILE A 158 8.90 -0.03 -5.63
C ILE A 158 9.70 0.72 -6.70
N PHE A 159 11.04 0.69 -6.63
CA PHE A 159 11.89 1.31 -7.64
C PHE A 159 11.64 0.73 -9.03
N THR A 160 11.54 -0.59 -9.15
CA THR A 160 11.25 -1.25 -10.44
C THR A 160 9.83 -0.96 -10.94
N GLU A 161 8.85 -0.81 -10.05
CA GLU A 161 7.50 -0.37 -10.44
C GLU A 161 7.50 1.05 -11.02
N ILE A 162 8.18 1.99 -10.37
CA ILE A 162 8.32 3.37 -10.86
C ILE A 162 9.10 3.41 -12.17
N LEU A 163 10.19 2.63 -12.27
CA LEU A 163 10.96 2.51 -13.49
C LEU A 163 10.12 1.95 -14.65
N SER A 164 9.25 0.97 -14.36
CA SER A 164 8.36 0.40 -15.37
C SER A 164 7.42 1.46 -15.94
N VAL A 165 6.82 2.30 -15.08
CA VAL A 165 6.01 3.45 -15.55
C VAL A 165 6.86 4.39 -16.40
N TYR A 166 8.07 4.71 -15.95
CA TYR A 166 8.98 5.62 -16.65
C TYR A 166 9.39 5.10 -18.03
N VAL A 167 9.64 3.80 -18.16
CA VAL A 167 9.94 3.15 -19.46
C VAL A 167 8.75 3.26 -20.40
N VAL A 168 7.51 3.18 -19.92
CA VAL A 168 6.34 3.41 -20.78
C VAL A 168 6.29 4.86 -21.27
N PHE A 169 6.64 5.85 -20.44
CA PHE A 169 6.76 7.24 -20.93
C PHE A 169 7.81 7.39 -22.03
N ILE A 170 8.97 6.73 -21.88
CA ILE A 170 10.01 6.71 -22.92
C ILE A 170 9.51 6.04 -24.20
N ALA A 171 8.74 4.95 -24.08
CA ALA A 171 8.17 4.25 -25.24
C ALA A 171 7.18 5.12 -26.03
N PHE A 172 6.50 6.06 -25.37
CA PHE A 172 5.66 7.08 -26.01
C PHE A 172 6.46 8.26 -26.56
N GLY A 173 7.80 8.23 -26.48
CA GLY A 173 8.70 9.25 -27.04
C GLY A 173 8.94 10.45 -26.12
N HIS A 174 8.58 10.37 -24.84
CA HIS A 174 8.67 11.50 -23.92
C HIS A 174 9.56 11.21 -22.71
N ILE A 175 10.61 12.02 -22.56
CA ILE A 175 11.45 12.03 -21.37
C ILE A 175 10.88 13.07 -20.41
N ILE A 176 10.34 12.60 -19.29
CA ILE A 176 9.73 13.43 -18.26
C ILE A 176 10.58 13.43 -16.99
N ASN A 177 10.28 14.32 -16.05
CA ASN A 177 10.96 14.32 -14.76
C ASN A 177 10.61 13.04 -13.98
N VAL A 178 11.62 12.26 -13.59
CA VAL A 178 11.45 11.01 -12.81
C VAL A 178 10.77 11.28 -11.47
N GLY A 179 11.07 12.40 -10.83
CA GLY A 179 10.41 12.85 -9.61
C GLY A 179 8.91 13.11 -9.77
N ALA A 180 8.45 13.59 -10.93
CA ALA A 180 7.02 13.71 -11.21
C ALA A 180 6.34 12.33 -11.26
N VAL A 181 6.99 11.33 -11.87
CA VAL A 181 6.49 9.95 -11.91
C VAL A 181 6.44 9.35 -10.51
N ILE A 182 7.50 9.52 -9.72
CA ILE A 182 7.54 9.06 -8.33
C ILE A 182 6.36 9.64 -7.57
N LEU A 183 6.20 10.98 -7.59
CA LEU A 183 5.16 11.69 -6.87
C LEU A 183 3.76 11.22 -7.31
N ALA A 184 3.49 11.18 -8.62
CA ALA A 184 2.22 10.72 -9.18
C ALA A 184 1.89 9.27 -8.79
N TYR A 185 2.88 8.38 -8.85
CA TYR A 185 2.73 6.99 -8.46
C TYR A 185 2.38 6.84 -6.97
N GLY A 186 2.90 7.71 -6.11
CA GLY A 186 2.62 7.70 -4.67
C GLY A 186 1.23 8.15 -4.32
N VAL A 187 0.82 9.27 -4.90
CA VAL A 187 -0.54 9.79 -4.72
C VAL A 187 -1.55 8.73 -5.14
N ALA A 188 -1.30 8.11 -6.30
CA ALA A 188 -2.19 7.10 -6.86
C ALA A 188 -2.24 5.82 -6.01
N ASN A 189 -1.09 5.32 -5.53
CA ASN A 189 -1.08 4.15 -4.64
C ASN A 189 -1.76 4.43 -3.31
N PHE A 190 -1.50 5.59 -2.71
CA PHE A 190 -2.11 5.96 -1.43
C PHE A 190 -3.63 6.09 -1.56
N ALA A 191 -4.11 6.76 -2.61
CA ALA A 191 -5.54 6.85 -2.87
C ALA A 191 -6.17 5.51 -3.27
N GLY A 192 -5.41 4.65 -3.96
CA GLY A 192 -5.81 3.29 -4.28
C GLY A 192 -6.08 2.44 -3.04
N LEU A 193 -5.39 2.69 -1.92
CA LEU A 193 -5.65 2.02 -0.64
C LEU A 193 -6.99 2.42 -0.02
N VAL A 194 -7.42 3.67 -0.22
CA VAL A 194 -8.67 4.22 0.34
C VAL A 194 -9.85 4.01 -0.64
N SER A 195 -9.56 3.65 -1.89
CA SER A 195 -10.59 3.44 -2.90
C SER A 195 -11.44 2.20 -2.60
N VAL A 196 -12.76 2.37 -2.70
CA VAL A 196 -13.74 1.30 -2.56
C VAL A 196 -13.74 0.38 -3.80
N LEU A 197 -13.14 0.82 -4.91
CA LEU A 197 -13.13 0.11 -6.17
C LEU A 197 -12.01 -0.96 -6.25
N PRO A 198 -12.28 -2.13 -6.86
CA PRO A 198 -11.27 -3.17 -7.07
C PRO A 198 -10.06 -2.67 -7.82
N GLY A 199 -8.88 -2.93 -7.25
CA GLY A 199 -7.60 -2.51 -7.82
C GLY A 199 -7.43 -0.99 -7.94
N GLY A 200 -8.27 -0.19 -7.26
CA GLY A 200 -8.27 1.27 -7.34
C GLY A 200 -8.60 1.81 -8.73
N VAL A 201 -9.21 1.00 -9.61
CA VAL A 201 -9.51 1.37 -10.99
C VAL A 201 -10.37 2.64 -11.04
N GLY A 202 -10.05 3.55 -11.95
CA GLY A 202 -10.63 4.88 -12.08
C GLY A 202 -9.93 5.91 -11.18
N VAL A 203 -9.82 5.62 -9.88
CA VAL A 203 -9.22 6.56 -8.91
C VAL A 203 -7.71 6.66 -9.10
N TYR A 204 -7.04 5.52 -9.28
CA TYR A 204 -5.59 5.45 -9.47
C TYR A 204 -5.16 6.23 -10.71
N GLU A 205 -5.82 5.98 -11.84
CA GLU A 205 -5.51 6.58 -13.13
C GLU A 205 -5.79 8.08 -13.12
N PHE A 206 -6.94 8.48 -12.56
CA PHE A 206 -7.31 9.89 -12.43
C PHE A 206 -6.31 10.68 -11.59
N LEU A 207 -5.96 10.18 -10.41
CA LEU A 207 -5.06 10.92 -9.50
C LEU A 207 -3.63 10.94 -10.03
N MET A 208 -3.16 9.85 -10.62
CA MET A 208 -1.87 9.82 -11.26
C MET A 208 -1.82 10.83 -12.42
N ALA A 209 -2.84 10.87 -13.28
CA ALA A 209 -2.91 11.83 -14.38
C ALA A 209 -3.02 13.29 -13.87
N ALA A 210 -3.80 13.54 -12.82
CA ALA A 210 -3.96 14.87 -12.23
C ALA A 210 -2.62 15.42 -11.70
N VAL A 211 -1.86 14.58 -11.00
CA VAL A 211 -0.54 14.96 -10.49
C VAL A 211 0.46 15.17 -11.63
N MET A 212 0.42 14.33 -12.66
CA MET A 212 1.23 14.52 -13.85
C MET A 212 0.89 15.84 -14.55
N ALA A 213 -0.39 16.24 -14.58
CA ALA A 213 -0.83 17.51 -15.13
C ALA A 213 -0.30 18.70 -14.31
N THR A 214 -0.30 18.63 -12.97
CA THR A 214 0.33 19.69 -12.17
C THR A 214 1.83 19.79 -12.46
N ALA A 215 2.48 18.66 -12.73
CA ALA A 215 3.90 18.57 -13.08
C ALA A 215 4.21 19.02 -14.53
N GLY A 216 3.20 19.49 -15.27
CA GLY A 216 3.36 20.01 -16.63
C GLY A 216 3.30 18.94 -17.72
N VAL A 217 2.93 17.70 -17.40
CA VAL A 217 2.75 16.62 -18.38
C VAL A 217 1.31 16.61 -18.89
N PRO A 218 1.06 16.78 -20.21
CA PRO A 218 -0.29 16.82 -20.76
C PRO A 218 -1.10 15.55 -20.46
N ALA A 219 -2.39 15.71 -20.14
CA ALA A 219 -3.30 14.58 -19.92
C ALA A 219 -3.42 13.63 -21.12
N ALA A 220 -3.32 14.19 -22.33
CA ALA A 220 -3.31 13.43 -23.58
C ALA A 220 -2.14 12.43 -23.69
N LEU A 221 -1.04 12.68 -22.97
CA LEU A 221 0.10 11.77 -22.88
C LEU A 221 0.02 10.89 -21.62
N SER A 222 -0.27 11.49 -20.46
CA SER A 222 -0.22 10.77 -19.19
C SER A 222 -1.28 9.68 -19.10
N VAL A 223 -2.51 9.93 -19.54
CA VAL A 223 -3.61 8.95 -19.45
C VAL A 223 -3.30 7.67 -20.25
N PRO A 224 -2.94 7.73 -21.55
CA PRO A 224 -2.57 6.52 -22.30
C PRO A 224 -1.41 5.75 -21.69
N VAL A 225 -0.37 6.46 -21.21
CA VAL A 225 0.80 5.84 -20.58
C VAL A 225 0.40 5.09 -19.30
N ILE A 226 -0.42 5.70 -18.44
CA ILE A 226 -0.88 5.08 -17.20
C ILE A 226 -1.71 3.84 -17.51
N VAL A 227 -2.64 3.93 -18.46
CA VAL A 227 -3.46 2.79 -18.89
C VAL A 227 -2.58 1.66 -19.44
N MET A 228 -1.62 1.98 -20.30
CA MET A 228 -0.69 1.00 -20.87
C MET A 228 0.13 0.31 -19.78
N TYR A 229 0.68 1.06 -18.84
CA TYR A 229 1.37 0.51 -17.67
C TYR A 229 0.47 -0.46 -16.90
N ARG A 230 -0.79 -0.12 -16.65
CA ARG A 230 -1.72 -0.99 -15.93
C ARG A 230 -2.08 -2.24 -16.71
N VAL A 231 -2.28 -2.13 -18.01
CA VAL A 231 -2.54 -3.28 -18.89
C VAL A 231 -1.35 -4.24 -18.84
N ILE A 232 -0.13 -3.73 -19.02
CA ILE A 232 1.10 -4.53 -18.94
C ILE A 232 1.21 -5.20 -17.56
N ASN A 233 1.05 -4.43 -16.48
CA ASN A 233 1.20 -4.97 -15.12
C ASN A 233 0.12 -6.02 -14.82
N THR A 234 -1.11 -5.81 -15.28
CA THR A 234 -2.22 -6.75 -15.14
C THR A 234 -1.98 -8.04 -15.92
N ILE A 235 -1.51 -7.95 -17.17
CA ILE A 235 -1.17 -9.10 -18.01
C ILE A 235 0.04 -9.86 -17.46
N ILE A 236 1.01 -9.20 -16.83
CA ILE A 236 2.13 -9.89 -16.21
C ILE A 236 1.70 -10.61 -14.93
N GLN A 237 0.76 -10.03 -14.15
CA GLN A 237 0.37 -10.59 -12.85
C GLN A 237 -0.75 -11.64 -12.90
N ILE A 238 -1.76 -11.49 -13.76
CA ILE A 238 -2.97 -12.32 -13.74
C ILE A 238 -2.75 -13.73 -14.32
N PRO A 239 -2.22 -13.91 -15.55
CA PRO A 239 -2.08 -15.22 -16.18
C PRO A 239 -1.18 -16.19 -15.39
N PRO A 240 0.03 -15.81 -14.92
CA PRO A 240 0.84 -16.71 -14.10
C PRO A 240 0.16 -17.05 -12.76
N GLY A 241 -0.50 -16.05 -12.15
CA GLY A 241 -1.25 -16.24 -10.91
C GLY A 241 -2.42 -17.22 -11.07
N TYR A 242 -3.15 -17.12 -12.18
CA TYR A 242 -4.25 -18.00 -12.51
C TYR A 242 -3.77 -19.43 -12.80
N TYR A 243 -2.70 -19.58 -13.58
CA TYR A 243 -2.12 -20.89 -13.90
C TYR A 243 -1.66 -21.63 -12.64
N LEU A 244 -0.90 -20.95 -11.76
CA LEU A 244 -0.45 -21.54 -10.49
C LEU A 244 -1.61 -21.86 -9.56
N TYR A 245 -2.65 -21.03 -9.54
CA TYR A 245 -3.86 -21.26 -8.76
C TYR A 245 -4.61 -22.50 -9.24
N GLN A 246 -4.82 -22.65 -10.55
CA GLN A 246 -5.48 -23.83 -11.12
C GLN A 246 -4.69 -25.11 -10.91
N LYS A 247 -3.37 -25.09 -11.15
CA LYS A 247 -2.50 -26.26 -10.95
C LYS A 247 -2.58 -26.78 -9.51
N HIS A 248 -2.69 -25.88 -8.53
CA HIS A 248 -2.87 -26.26 -7.14
C HIS A 248 -4.27 -26.79 -6.80
N LEU A 249 -5.33 -26.27 -7.42
CA LEU A 249 -6.67 -26.82 -7.25
C LEU A 249 -6.78 -28.23 -7.84
N ALA A 250 -6.13 -28.48 -8.98
CA ALA A 250 -6.05 -29.81 -9.58
C ALA A 250 -5.27 -30.80 -8.70
N SER A 251 -4.15 -30.39 -8.11
CA SER A 251 -3.33 -31.22 -7.21
C SER A 251 -3.99 -31.58 -5.86
N ARG A 252 -5.08 -30.94 -5.46
CA ARG A 252 -5.83 -31.26 -4.23
C ARG A 252 -7.01 -32.22 -4.46
N ARG A 253 -7.33 -32.53 -5.72
CA ARG A 253 -8.44 -33.43 -6.11
C ARG A 253 -7.99 -34.85 -6.48
N GLY A 254 -6.69 -35.13 -6.49
CA GLY A 254 -6.11 -36.47 -6.60
C GLY A 254 -5.35 -36.79 -5.33
#